data_AF-A0A6G6KDD3-F1
#
_entry.id   AF-A0A6G6KDD3-F1
#
_cell.length_a   1.000
_cell.length_b   1.000
_cell.length_c   1.000
_cell.angle_alpha   90.00
_cell.angle_beta   90.00
_cell.angle_gamma   90.00
#
_symmetry.space_group_name_H-M   'P 1'
#
loop_
_entity.id
_entity.type
_entity.pdbx_description
1 polymer ?
#
loop_
_entity_poly.entity_id
_entity_poly.type
_entity_poly.pdbx_seq_one_letter_code
_entity_poly.pdbx_strand_id
1 'polypeptide(L)'
;MVPPEGEAYAVPMLQFGGLARWLVVYRSSALVVFAEEGVYVFREGPSVLFHLPFLVSWESVRSVKKRNILGVYPHYVMDVEDDAAGKMRLRLRMEVKAELERYYRPMRAAAAELSPVR
;
A
#
# COMPACT_ATOMS: atom_id res chain seq x y z
N MET A 1 5.49 12.67 11.88
CA MET A 1 5.27 11.23 12.13
C MET A 1 6.62 10.55 11.92
N VAL A 2 7.16 9.85 12.93
CA VAL A 2 8.41 9.09 12.80
C VAL A 2 8.08 7.76 12.12
N PRO A 3 8.83 7.30 11.10
CA PRO A 3 8.59 6.00 10.48
C PRO A 3 8.74 4.88 11.52
N PRO A 4 7.90 3.83 11.45
CA PRO A 4 8.08 2.66 12.29
C PRO A 4 9.42 1.98 11.97
N GLU A 5 9.95 1.23 12.92
CA GLU A 5 11.14 0.41 12.69
C GLU A 5 10.83 -0.66 11.64
N GLY A 6 11.73 -0.82 10.65
CA GLY A 6 11.56 -1.81 9.59
C GLY A 6 12.35 -1.49 8.34
N GLU A 7 12.32 -2.41 7.39
CA GLU A 7 12.90 -2.22 6.06
C GLU A 7 11.96 -1.36 5.20
N ALA A 8 12.54 -0.36 4.51
CA ALA A 8 11.82 0.50 3.59
C ALA A 8 11.88 -0.06 2.17
N TYR A 9 10.72 -0.18 1.53
CA TYR A 9 10.60 -0.73 0.19
C TYR A 9 10.14 0.30 -0.82
N ALA A 10 10.79 0.32 -1.97
CA ALA A 10 10.40 1.16 -3.10
C ALA A 10 8.99 0.81 -3.60
N VAL A 11 8.20 1.85 -3.85
CA VAL A 11 6.90 1.77 -4.52
C VAL A 11 7.06 2.33 -5.94
N PRO A 12 7.27 1.47 -6.96
CA PRO A 12 7.38 1.89 -8.35
C PRO A 12 6.25 2.82 -8.83
N MET A 13 5.04 2.65 -8.29
CA MET A 13 3.91 3.50 -8.64
C MET A 13 2.96 3.63 -7.45
N LEU A 14 2.68 4.87 -7.08
CA LEU A 14 1.66 5.26 -6.13
C LEU A 14 0.67 6.16 -6.86
N GLN A 15 -0.61 5.79 -6.82
CA GLN A 15 -1.69 6.51 -7.51
C GLN A 15 -2.76 6.90 -6.50
N PHE A 16 -3.15 8.16 -6.49
CA PHE A 16 -4.29 8.68 -5.74
C PHE A 16 -5.47 8.94 -6.68
N GLY A 17 -6.69 8.73 -6.17
CA GLY A 17 -7.94 9.00 -6.87
C GLY A 17 -8.50 7.81 -7.66
N GLY A 18 -9.80 7.90 -7.96
CA GLY A 18 -10.51 6.96 -8.83
C GLY A 18 -10.33 7.28 -10.32
N LEU A 19 -11.02 6.54 -11.19
CA LEU A 19 -10.98 6.69 -12.66
C LEU A 19 -11.40 8.07 -13.19
N ALA A 20 -12.07 8.89 -12.38
CA ALA A 20 -12.54 10.21 -12.77
C ALA A 20 -12.21 11.25 -11.67
N ARG A 21 -11.53 12.32 -12.09
CA ARG A 21 -11.11 13.52 -11.33
C ARG A 21 -9.85 13.35 -10.47
N TRP A 22 -8.76 13.86 -11.04
CA TRP A 22 -7.43 14.12 -10.43
C TRP A 22 -6.62 12.86 -10.11
N LEU A 23 -6.10 12.23 -11.15
CA LEU A 23 -5.08 11.19 -11.06
C LEU A 23 -3.73 11.82 -10.73
N VAL A 24 -3.37 11.82 -9.45
CA VAL A 24 -1.99 12.10 -9.04
C VAL A 24 -1.24 10.77 -9.04
N VAL A 25 -0.29 10.64 -9.97
CA VAL A 25 0.54 9.44 -10.11
C VAL A 25 1.97 9.78 -9.77
N TYR A 26 2.48 9.16 -8.72
CA TYR A 26 3.89 9.19 -8.34
C TYR A 26 4.59 7.95 -8.83
N ARG A 27 5.61 8.14 -9.67
CA ARG A 27 6.48 7.06 -10.14
C ARG A 27 7.77 7.05 -9.33
N SER A 28 8.12 5.89 -8.80
CA SER A 28 9.41 5.59 -8.14
C SER A 28 9.89 6.60 -7.09
N SER A 29 8.98 7.31 -6.41
CA SER A 29 9.33 8.35 -5.41
C SER A 29 8.63 8.14 -4.08
N ALA A 30 7.89 7.05 -3.93
CA ALA A 30 7.28 6.64 -2.69
C ALA A 30 7.98 5.39 -2.15
N LEU A 31 8.05 5.33 -0.83
CA LEU A 31 8.57 4.23 -0.04
C LEU A 31 7.48 3.77 0.93
N VAL A 32 7.55 2.50 1.31
CA VAL A 32 6.69 1.93 2.35
C VAL A 32 7.47 1.18 3.39
N VAL A 33 7.02 1.26 4.64
CA VAL A 33 7.40 0.35 5.72
C VAL A 33 6.15 -0.36 6.19
N PHE A 34 6.28 -1.67 6.41
CA PHE A 34 5.20 -2.53 6.91
C PHE A 34 5.26 -2.60 8.43
N ALA A 35 4.12 -2.41 9.09
CA ALA A 35 3.98 -2.44 10.53
C ALA A 35 2.72 -3.20 10.95
N GLU A 36 2.58 -3.45 12.25
CA GLU A 36 1.41 -4.16 12.79
C GLU A 36 0.11 -3.38 12.55
N GLU A 37 0.17 -2.05 12.65
CA GLU A 37 -0.98 -1.16 12.48
C GLU A 37 -1.34 -0.94 11.00
N GLY A 38 -0.39 -1.09 10.09
CA GLY A 38 -0.62 -0.75 8.69
C GLY A 38 0.61 -0.65 7.81
N VAL A 39 0.46 0.09 6.72
CA VAL A 39 1.52 0.43 5.77
C VAL A 39 1.82 1.91 5.92
N TYR A 40 3.02 2.22 6.41
CA TYR A 40 3.51 3.59 6.47
C TYR A 40 4.02 4.00 5.10
N VAL A 41 3.38 5.00 4.47
CA VAL A 41 3.74 5.52 3.16
C VAL A 41 4.45 6.85 3.33
N PHE A 42 5.63 6.97 2.75
CA PHE A 42 6.41 8.20 2.77
C PHE A 42 7.13 8.40 1.44
N ARG A 43 7.80 9.54 1.31
CA ARG A 43 8.53 9.92 0.11
C ARG A 43 9.89 10.43 0.49
N GLU A 44 10.81 10.36 -0.46
CA GLU A 44 12.10 11.01 -0.35
C GLU A 44 12.19 12.22 -1.30
N GLY A 45 13.11 13.12 -0.97
CA GLY A 45 13.41 14.31 -1.76
C GLY A 45 12.36 15.43 -1.67
N PRO A 46 12.43 16.43 -2.58
CA PRO A 46 11.60 17.64 -2.51
C PRO A 46 10.09 17.37 -2.68
N SER A 47 9.76 16.16 -3.13
CA SER A 47 8.39 15.73 -3.39
C SER A 47 7.55 15.47 -2.12
N VAL A 48 8.20 15.42 -0.94
CA VAL A 48 7.55 15.37 0.39
C VAL A 48 6.67 16.60 0.63
N LEU A 49 6.98 17.75 0.04
CA LEU A 49 6.21 18.98 0.25
C LEU A 49 4.76 18.89 -0.24
N PHE A 50 4.46 17.95 -1.13
CA PHE A 50 3.11 17.76 -1.67
C PHE A 50 2.31 16.69 -0.92
N HIS A 51 2.99 15.75 -0.26
CA HIS A 51 2.35 14.71 0.56
C HIS A 51 3.23 14.39 1.76
N LEU A 52 2.75 14.79 2.93
CA LEU A 52 3.34 14.38 4.21
C LEU A 52 3.26 12.86 4.35
N PRO A 53 4.20 12.22 5.05
CA PRO A 53 4.10 10.81 5.37
C PRO A 53 2.80 10.49 6.11
N PHE A 54 2.20 9.33 5.80
CA PHE A 54 0.94 8.90 6.39
C PHE A 54 0.91 7.38 6.60
N LEU A 55 0.11 6.93 7.56
CA LEU A 55 -0.13 5.51 7.84
C LEU A 55 -1.46 5.10 7.19
N VAL A 56 -1.43 3.98 6.47
CA VAL A 56 -2.62 3.33 5.95
C VAL A 56 -2.93 2.11 6.79
N SER A 57 -4.06 2.14 7.49
CA SER A 57 -4.53 0.98 8.27
C SER A 57 -4.72 -0.23 7.36
N TRP A 58 -4.41 -1.42 7.88
CA TRP A 58 -4.72 -2.68 7.20
C TRP A 58 -6.21 -2.85 6.88
N GLU A 59 -7.08 -2.24 7.68
CA GLU A 59 -8.54 -2.25 7.48
C GLU A 59 -8.97 -1.51 6.20
N SER A 60 -8.23 -0.45 5.84
CA SER A 60 -8.45 0.32 4.61
C SER A 60 -7.92 -0.41 3.36
N VAL A 61 -7.16 -1.51 3.51
CA VAL A 61 -6.63 -2.30 2.40
C VAL A 61 -7.70 -3.25 1.84
N ARG A 62 -8.26 -2.87 0.68
CA ARG A 62 -9.34 -3.61 0.02
C ARG A 62 -8.85 -4.86 -0.69
N SER A 63 -7.67 -4.85 -1.30
CA SER A 63 -7.09 -6.05 -1.88
C SER A 63 -5.60 -5.95 -2.10
N VAL A 64 -4.92 -7.09 -2.04
CA VAL A 64 -3.54 -7.24 -2.49
C VAL A 64 -3.51 -8.38 -3.50
N LYS A 65 -3.15 -8.08 -4.75
CA LYS A 65 -3.15 -9.04 -5.85
C LYS A 65 -1.78 -9.12 -6.49
N LYS A 66 -1.24 -10.33 -6.64
CA LYS A 66 -0.07 -10.55 -7.49
C LYS A 66 -0.49 -10.39 -8.94
N ARG A 67 0.23 -9.56 -9.70
CA ARG A 67 0.07 -9.38 -11.14
C ARG A 67 1.33 -9.88 -11.85
N ASN A 68 1.11 -10.68 -12.88
CA ASN A 68 2.14 -11.10 -13.81
C ASN A 68 1.63 -10.74 -15.21
N ILE A 69 2.14 -9.64 -15.76
CA ILE A 69 1.73 -9.14 -17.08
C ILE A 69 2.91 -9.37 -18.01
N LEU A 70 2.65 -9.93 -19.19
CA LEU A 70 3.69 -10.21 -20.18
C LEU A 70 4.51 -8.94 -20.49
N GLY A 71 5.84 -9.04 -20.41
CA GLY A 71 6.76 -7.91 -20.64
C GLY A 71 6.92 -6.95 -19.45
N VAL A 72 6.29 -7.24 -18.31
CA VAL A 72 6.42 -6.44 -17.08
C VAL A 72 6.83 -7.35 -15.93
N TYR A 73 7.84 -6.92 -15.15
CA TYR A 73 8.25 -7.67 -13.96
C TYR A 73 7.05 -7.94 -13.03
N PRO A 74 6.93 -9.17 -12.50
CA PRO A 74 5.90 -9.51 -11.52
C PRO A 74 5.90 -8.51 -10.37
N HIS A 75 4.72 -8.18 -9.87
CA HIS A 75 4.56 -7.20 -8.82
C HIS A 75 3.24 -7.44 -8.07
N TYR A 76 3.12 -6.86 -6.88
CA TYR A 76 1.86 -6.78 -6.17
C TYR A 76 1.17 -5.46 -6.49
N VAL A 77 -0.16 -5.51 -6.56
CA VAL A 77 -1.03 -4.34 -6.60
C VAL A 77 -1.84 -4.34 -5.32
N MET A 78 -1.67 -3.30 -4.52
CA MET A 78 -2.42 -3.05 -3.30
C MET A 78 -3.41 -1.92 -3.58
N ASP A 79 -4.71 -2.24 -3.48
CA ASP A 79 -5.80 -1.28 -3.58
C ASP A 79 -6.26 -0.91 -2.17
N VAL A 80 -6.32 0.39 -1.90
CA VAL A 80 -6.68 1.00 -0.62
C VAL A 80 -7.89 1.91 -0.84
N GLU A 81 -8.83 1.86 0.08
CA GLU A 81 -9.96 2.77 0.15
C GLU A 81 -10.17 3.17 1.60
N ASP A 82 -9.79 4.41 1.88
CA ASP A 82 -9.81 5.02 3.20
C ASP A 82 -10.77 6.21 3.18
N ASP A 83 -11.57 6.38 4.24
CA ASP A 83 -12.59 7.44 4.27
C ASP A 83 -11.96 8.85 4.30
N ALA A 84 -10.76 8.99 4.88
CA ALA A 84 -10.06 10.26 4.96
C ALA A 84 -9.10 10.48 3.78
N ALA A 85 -8.36 9.45 3.37
CA ALA A 85 -7.37 9.54 2.29
C ALA A 85 -7.92 9.24 0.89
N GLY A 86 -9.15 8.75 0.80
CA GLY A 86 -9.80 8.36 -0.45
C GLY A 86 -9.24 7.06 -1.04
N LYS A 87 -9.30 6.96 -2.38
CA LYS A 87 -8.85 5.78 -3.12
C LYS A 87 -7.38 5.89 -3.48
N MET A 88 -6.63 4.82 -3.24
CA MET A 88 -5.21 4.77 -3.54
C MET A 88 -4.81 3.39 -4.06
N ARG A 89 -3.84 3.38 -4.97
CA ARG A 89 -3.27 2.14 -5.53
C ARG A 89 -1.75 2.19 -5.46
N LEU A 90 -1.17 1.17 -4.83
CA LEU A 90 0.27 0.97 -4.77
C LEU A 90 0.65 -0.21 -5.66
N ARG A 91 1.70 -0.01 -6.44
CA ARG A 91 2.43 -1.07 -7.11
C ARG A 91 3.68 -1.36 -6.29
N LEU A 92 3.75 -2.56 -5.74
CA LEU A 92 4.82 -3.02 -4.87
C LEU A 92 5.65 -4.07 -5.60
N ARG A 93 6.96 -4.09 -5.38
CA ARG A 93 7.83 -5.11 -6.00
C ARG A 93 7.64 -6.48 -5.34
N MET A 94 8.32 -7.52 -5.82
CA MET A 94 8.13 -8.88 -5.27
C MET A 94 8.82 -9.08 -3.90
N GLU A 95 9.78 -8.22 -3.59
CA GLU A 95 10.60 -8.19 -2.39
C GLU A 95 9.74 -8.05 -1.12
N VAL A 96 8.61 -7.36 -1.21
CA VAL A 96 7.68 -7.18 -0.07
C VAL A 96 6.87 -8.44 0.27
N LYS A 97 7.08 -9.57 -0.43
CA LYS A 97 6.28 -10.78 -0.23
C LYS A 97 6.30 -11.24 1.24
N ALA A 98 7.48 -11.28 1.85
CA ALA A 98 7.62 -11.73 3.24
C ALA A 98 6.83 -10.84 4.20
N GLU A 99 6.92 -9.53 4.01
CA GLU A 99 6.19 -8.54 4.82
C GLU A 99 4.65 -8.64 4.64
N LEU A 100 4.19 -8.86 3.41
CA LEU A 100 2.76 -9.11 3.15
C LEU A 100 2.27 -10.41 3.80
N GLU A 101 3.10 -11.46 3.83
CA GLU A 101 2.77 -12.70 4.51
C GLU A 101 2.79 -12.55 6.03
N ARG A 102 3.67 -11.69 6.56
CA ARG A 102 3.80 -11.42 8.00
C ARG A 102 2.67 -10.55 8.54
N TYR A 103 2.35 -9.43 7.88
CA TYR A 103 1.43 -8.43 8.44
C TYR A 103 0.02 -8.52 7.86
N TYR A 104 -0.11 -8.64 6.53
CA TYR A 104 -1.42 -8.56 5.88
C TYR A 104 -2.23 -9.86 5.96
N ARG A 105 -1.59 -11.02 5.76
CA ARG A 105 -2.31 -12.31 5.76
C ARG A 105 -3.02 -12.63 7.09
N PRO A 106 -2.37 -12.49 8.27
CA PRO A 106 -3.03 -12.78 9.54
C PRO A 106 -4.25 -11.88 9.77
N MET A 107 -4.11 -10.59 9.48
CA MET A 107 -5.19 -9.61 9.60
C MET A 107 -6.40 -10.01 8.74
N ARG A 108 -6.17 -10.44 7.49
CA ARG A 108 -7.27 -10.87 6.61
C ARG A 108 -7.91 -12.18 7.02
N ALA A 109 -7.14 -13.13 7.54
CA ALA A 109 -7.69 -14.36 8.11
C ALA A 109 -8.61 -14.05 9.29
N ALA A 110 -8.14 -13.21 10.24
CA ALA A 110 -8.93 -12.80 11.39
C ALA A 110 -10.23 -12.05 11.00
N ALA A 111 -10.17 -11.14 10.02
CA ALA A 111 -11.36 -10.45 9.52
C ALA A 111 -12.37 -11.39 8.84
N ALA A 112 -11.90 -12.45 8.16
CA ALA A 112 -12.78 -13.45 7.56
C ALA A 112 -13.48 -14.32 8.62
N GLU A 113 -12.80 -14.63 9.73
CA GLU A 113 -13.36 -15.38 10.86
C GLU A 113 -14.41 -14.59 11.64
N LEU A 114 -14.22 -13.27 11.78
CA LEU A 114 -15.14 -12.37 12.47
C LEU A 114 -16.39 -11.98 11.67
N SER A 115 -16.44 -12.34 10.39
CA SER A 115 -17.58 -12.07 9.52
C SER A 115 -18.27 -13.38 9.11
N PRO A 116 -18.71 -14.24 10.07
CA PRO A 116 -19.39 -15.47 9.72
C PRO A 116 -20.67 -15.11 8.97
N VAL A 117 -20.73 -15.60 7.74
CA VAL A 117 -21.88 -15.51 6.84
C VAL A 117 -23.14 -15.82 7.63
N ARG A 118 -24.04 -14.82 7.75
CA ARG A 118 -25.42 -15.01 8.18
C ARG A 118 -26.29 -15.36 6.99
#